data_AF-S9S8Q3-F1
#
_entry.id   AF-S9S8Q3-F1
#
_cell.length_a   1.000
_cell.length_b   1.000
_cell.length_c   1.000
_cell.angle_alpha   90.00
_cell.angle_beta   90.00
_cell.angle_gamma   90.00
#
_symmetry.space_group_name_H-M   'P 1'
#
loop_
_entity.id
_entity.type
_entity.pdbx_description
1 polymer ?
#
loop_
_entity_poly.entity_id
_entity_poly.type
_entity_poly.pdbx_seq_one_letter_code
_entity_poly.pdbx_strand_id
1 'polypeptide(L)'
;MRSRAPLWLKLAAGAGLLFLHLPILLIFVYAFSSESASFTWPPPGFTLRWFGRAWARPDIWAALSLSLRVALLSTAIALGWARSARRPSPAAASSGAR
;
A
#
# COMPACT_ATOMS: atom_id res chain seq x y z
N MET A 1 -11.62 -0.79 31.79
CA MET A 1 -10.83 -2.01 32.07
C MET A 1 -10.42 -2.61 30.73
N ARG A 2 -9.12 -2.72 30.43
CA ARG A 2 -8.63 -3.11 29.10
C ARG A 2 -8.63 -4.64 29.02
N SER A 3 -9.73 -5.23 28.54
CA SER A 3 -9.85 -6.68 28.36
C SER A 3 -8.68 -7.17 27.52
N ARG A 4 -7.73 -7.88 28.14
CA ARG A 4 -6.60 -8.46 27.42
C ARG A 4 -7.18 -9.50 26.47
N ALA A 5 -7.04 -9.29 25.16
CA ALA A 5 -7.44 -10.28 24.17
C ALA A 5 -6.84 -11.64 24.56
N PRO A 6 -7.64 -12.72 24.54
CA PRO A 6 -7.18 -14.03 24.96
C PRO A 6 -6.00 -14.45 24.08
N LEU A 7 -5.05 -15.19 24.66
CA LEU A 7 -3.74 -15.46 24.05
C LEU A 7 -3.86 -16.14 22.67
N TRP A 8 -4.89 -16.97 22.50
CA TRP A 8 -5.21 -17.63 21.23
C TRP A 8 -5.66 -16.64 20.14
N LEU A 9 -6.41 -15.57 20.48
CA LEU A 9 -6.82 -14.54 19.53
C LEU A 9 -5.60 -13.78 19.01
N LYS A 10 -4.62 -13.51 19.88
CA LYS A 10 -3.37 -12.84 19.52
C LYS A 10 -2.50 -13.73 18.64
N LEU A 11 -2.43 -15.02 18.96
CA LEU A 11 -1.74 -16.01 18.13
C LEU A 11 -2.41 -16.16 16.76
N ALA A 12 -3.74 -16.25 16.71
CA ALA A 12 -4.48 -16.34 15.46
C ALA A 12 -4.32 -15.07 14.61
N ALA A 13 -4.41 -13.88 15.22
CA ALA A 13 -4.15 -12.62 14.54
C ALA A 13 -2.70 -12.52 14.04
N GLY A 14 -1.73 -12.93 14.86
CA GLY A 14 -0.31 -12.95 14.49
C GLY A 14 -0.01 -13.95 13.36
N ALA A 15 -0.59 -15.15 13.41
CA ALA A 15 -0.46 -16.16 12.37
C ALA A 15 -1.12 -15.71 11.06
N GLY A 16 -2.30 -15.09 11.12
CA GLY A 16 -2.94 -14.50 9.95
C GLY A 16 -2.12 -13.37 9.34
N LEU A 17 -1.53 -12.51 10.18
CA LEU A 17 -0.60 -11.47 9.72
C LEU A 17 0.63 -12.10 9.05
N LEU A 18 1.28 -13.06 9.71
CA LEU A 18 2.45 -13.75 9.17
C LEU A 18 2.14 -14.43 7.84
N PHE A 19 1.00 -15.12 7.75
CA PHE A 19 0.54 -15.76 6.52
C PHE A 19 0.37 -14.75 5.37
N LEU A 20 -0.17 -13.56 5.66
CA LEU A 20 -0.32 -12.49 4.67
C LEU A 20 1.02 -11.85 4.27
N HIS A 21 2.00 -11.83 5.18
CA HIS A 21 3.34 -11.28 4.92
C HIS A 21 4.28 -12.30 4.27
N LEU A 22 4.06 -13.60 4.47
CA LEU A 22 4.88 -14.67 3.92
C LEU A 22 5.09 -14.57 2.40
N PRO A 23 4.05 -14.36 1.55
CA PRO A 23 4.25 -14.18 0.11
C PRO A 23 5.00 -12.89 -0.21
N ILE A 24 4.79 -11.82 0.57
CA ILE A 24 5.51 -10.55 0.39
C ILE A 24 7.00 -10.74 0.69
N LEU A 25 7.33 -11.47 1.76
CA LEU A 25 8.71 -11.80 2.12
C LEU A 25 9.38 -12.66 1.05
N LEU A 26 8.66 -13.61 0.46
CA LEU A 26 9.16 -14.39 -0.68
C LEU A 26 9.46 -13.51 -1.88
N ILE A 27 8.53 -12.62 -2.27
CA ILE A 27 8.75 -11.65 -3.36
C ILE A 27 9.94 -10.74 -3.03
N PHE A 28 10.06 -10.28 -1.79
CA PHE A 28 11.16 -9.43 -1.34
C PHE A 28 12.50 -10.15 -1.53
N VAL A 29 12.66 -11.36 -1.00
CA VAL A 29 13.88 -12.17 -1.18
C VAL A 29 14.17 -12.41 -2.66
N TYR A 30 13.15 -12.69 -3.46
CA TYR A 30 13.30 -12.91 -4.90
C TYR A 30 13.67 -11.65 -5.68
N ALA A 31 13.19 -10.47 -5.27
CA ALA A 31 13.50 -9.19 -5.89
C ALA A 31 14.99 -8.82 -5.77
N PHE A 32 15.69 -9.36 -4.76
CA PHE A 32 17.14 -9.26 -4.61
C PHE A 32 17.91 -10.47 -5.15
N SER A 33 17.23 -11.46 -5.74
CA SER A 33 17.87 -12.63 -6.35
C SER A 33 18.30 -12.35 -7.80
N SER A 34 19.41 -12.96 -8.23
CA SER A 34 20.15 -12.56 -9.43
C SER A 34 19.68 -13.10 -10.77
N GLU A 35 18.75 -14.06 -10.81
CA GLU A 35 18.30 -14.69 -12.04
C GLU A 35 16.88 -14.28 -12.46
N SER A 36 16.78 -13.89 -13.72
CA SER A 36 15.53 -13.87 -14.46
C SER A 36 15.00 -15.31 -14.57
N ALA A 37 13.98 -15.64 -13.79
CA ALA A 37 13.15 -16.84 -14.00
C ALA A 37 13.82 -18.22 -13.85
N SER A 38 14.73 -18.42 -12.88
CA SER A 38 15.17 -19.77 -12.50
C SER A 38 14.64 -20.11 -11.11
N PHE A 39 13.62 -20.95 -11.06
CA PHE A 39 13.03 -21.56 -9.85
C PHE A 39 14.01 -22.58 -9.21
N THR A 40 15.29 -22.22 -9.09
CA THR A 40 16.39 -23.10 -8.71
C THR A 40 16.85 -22.76 -7.29
N TRP A 41 16.68 -23.72 -6.39
CA TRP A 41 17.18 -23.69 -5.02
C TRP A 41 18.48 -24.50 -4.98
N PRO A 42 19.64 -23.98 -4.53
CA PRO A 42 19.88 -22.80 -3.70
C PRO A 42 20.27 -21.52 -4.49
N PRO A 43 19.79 -20.32 -4.10
CA PRO A 43 20.11 -19.06 -4.77
C PRO A 43 21.61 -18.71 -4.62
N PRO A 44 22.35 -18.48 -5.72
CA PRO A 44 23.81 -18.35 -5.68
C PRO A 44 24.33 -16.99 -5.13
N GLY A 45 23.46 -16.01 -4.88
CA GLY A 45 23.85 -14.76 -4.22
C GLY A 45 22.81 -13.64 -4.27
N PHE A 46 22.84 -12.77 -3.27
CA PHE A 46 22.05 -11.53 -3.20
C PHE A 46 22.64 -10.51 -4.20
N THR A 47 21.87 -10.01 -5.16
CA THR A 47 22.33 -8.98 -6.11
C THR A 47 21.41 -7.76 -6.14
N LEU A 48 22.04 -6.58 -6.20
CA LEU A 48 21.37 -5.29 -6.40
C LEU A 48 21.45 -4.81 -7.86
N ARG A 49 21.87 -5.68 -8.80
CA ARG A 49 22.09 -5.32 -10.21
C ARG A 49 20.82 -4.79 -10.89
N TRP A 50 19.65 -5.31 -10.52
CA TRP A 50 18.36 -4.83 -11.03
C TRP A 50 18.00 -3.45 -10.48
N PHE A 51 18.32 -3.18 -9.21
CA PHE A 51 18.15 -1.85 -8.62
C PHE A 51 19.01 -0.82 -9.34
N GLY A 52 20.29 -1.13 -9.60
CA GLY A 52 21.18 -0.26 -10.39
C GLY A 52 20.67 -0.04 -11.82
N ARG A 53 20.19 -1.09 -12.50
CA ARG A 53 19.59 -0.97 -13.85
C ARG A 53 18.28 -0.19 -13.87
N ALA A 54 17.46 -0.33 -12.84
CA ALA A 54 16.22 0.44 -12.71
C ALA A 54 16.53 1.92 -12.43
N TRP A 55 17.50 2.18 -11.54
CA TRP A 55 17.92 3.53 -11.17
C TRP A 55 18.51 4.32 -12.34
N ALA A 56 19.30 3.66 -13.20
CA ALA A 56 19.93 4.27 -14.37
C ALA A 56 18.95 4.55 -15.53
N ARG A 57 17.69 4.08 -15.47
CA ARG A 57 16.71 4.25 -16.54
C ARG A 57 15.86 5.51 -16.30
N PRO A 58 15.98 6.55 -17.15
CA PRO A 58 15.18 7.77 -17.01
C PRO A 58 13.67 7.50 -17.18
N ASP A 59 13.30 6.48 -17.96
CA ASP A 59 11.90 6.09 -18.19
C ASP A 59 11.19 5.71 -16.88
N ILE A 60 11.89 5.07 -15.95
CA ILE A 60 11.33 4.64 -14.66
C ILE A 60 11.03 5.87 -13.80
N TRP A 61 11.93 6.85 -13.79
CA TRP A 61 11.73 8.11 -13.08
C TRP A 61 10.61 8.95 -13.70
N ALA A 62 10.54 9.00 -15.03
CA ALA A 62 9.47 9.67 -15.75
C ALA A 62 8.11 9.06 -15.37
N ALA A 63 7.98 7.73 -15.46
CA ALA A 63 6.76 7.02 -15.08
C ALA A 63 6.40 7.21 -13.59
N LEU A 64 7.38 7.08 -12.69
CA LEU A 64 7.17 7.29 -11.25
C LEU A 64 6.65 8.69 -10.95
N SER A 65 7.27 9.71 -11.56
CA SER A 65 6.86 11.11 -11.38
C SER A 65 5.46 11.37 -11.94
N LEU A 66 5.10 10.73 -13.06
CA LEU A 66 3.78 10.82 -13.65
C LEU A 66 2.73 10.20 -12.72
N SER A 67 2.95 8.98 -12.24
CA SER A 67 2.06 8.32 -11.29
C SER A 67 1.87 9.14 -10.02
N LEU A 68 2.95 9.72 -9.48
CA LEU A 68 2.89 10.56 -8.29
C LEU A 68 2.07 11.84 -8.54
N ARG A 69 2.29 12.52 -9.66
CA ARG A 69 1.52 13.72 -10.05
C ARG A 69 0.03 13.38 -10.19
N VAL A 70 -0.30 12.29 -10.86
CA VAL A 70 -1.69 11.84 -11.04
C VAL A 70 -2.34 11.49 -9.71
N ALA A 71 -1.64 10.75 -8.84
CA ALA A 71 -2.14 10.39 -7.51
C ALA A 71 -2.44 11.63 -6.65
N LEU A 72 -1.53 12.61 -6.64
CA LEU A 72 -1.71 13.87 -5.90
C LEU A 72 -2.85 14.70 -6.44
N LEU A 73 -2.93 14.90 -7.76
CA LEU A 73 -4.02 15.65 -8.40
C LEU A 73 -5.38 14.98 -8.16
N SER A 74 -5.44 13.66 -8.32
CA SER A 74 -6.65 12.88 -8.05
C SER A 74 -7.11 13.03 -6.59
N THR A 75 -6.19 12.92 -5.63
CA THR A 75 -6.49 13.07 -4.20
C THR A 75 -6.92 14.49 -3.86
N ALA A 76 -6.26 15.51 -4.41
CA ALA A 76 -6.60 16.91 -4.19
C ALA A 76 -8.02 17.24 -4.70
N ILE A 77 -8.36 16.77 -5.90
CA ILE A 77 -9.70 16.93 -6.47
C ILE A 77 -10.73 16.20 -5.62
N ALA A 78 -10.47 14.94 -5.25
CA ALA A 78 -11.37 14.14 -4.43
C ALA A 78 -11.62 14.78 -3.05
N LEU A 79 -10.59 15.31 -2.40
CA LEU A 79 -10.71 16.02 -1.12
C LEU A 79 -11.50 17.32 -1.26
N GLY A 80 -11.23 18.10 -2.31
CA GLY A 80 -11.97 19.33 -2.61
C GLY A 80 -13.46 19.05 -2.81
N TRP A 81 -13.78 18.04 -3.62
CA TRP A 81 -15.14 17.60 -3.87
C TRP A 81 -15.83 17.07 -2.60
N ALA A 82 -15.16 16.18 -1.86
CA ALA A 82 -15.73 15.61 -0.64
C ALA A 82 -16.00 16.68 0.43
N ARG A 83 -15.18 17.73 0.49
CA ARG A 83 -15.42 18.88 1.38
C ARG A 83 -16.64 19.70 0.96
N SER A 84 -16.88 19.91 -0.33
CA SER A 84 -18.02 20.72 -0.80
C SER A 84 -19.36 20.00 -0.66
N ALA A 85 -19.38 18.67 -0.86
CA ALA A 85 -20.58 17.85 -0.71
C ALA A 85 -21.06 17.71 0.76
N ARG A 86 -20.21 18.05 1.74
CA ARG A 86 -20.54 18.01 3.18
C ARG A 86 -21.15 19.31 3.72
N ARG A 87 -21.85 20.09 2.88
CA ARG A 87 -22.66 21.23 3.36
C ARG A 87 -24.07 20.72 3.71
N PRO A 88 -24.48 20.66 4.99
CA PRO A 88 -25.85 20.31 5.35
C PRO A 88 -26.82 21.40 4.86
N SER A 89 -27.86 21.00 4.14
CA SER A 89 -28.91 21.91 3.67
C SER A 89 -29.65 22.55 4.85
N PRO A 90 -29.71 23.89 4.96
CA PRO A 90 -30.34 24.58 6.09
C PRO A 90 -31.88 24.46 6.14
N ALA A 91 -32.50 23.74 5.19
CA ALA A 91 -33.95 23.63 5.07
C ALA A 91 -34.61 22.66 6.09
N ALA A 92 -33.84 21.84 6.82
CA ALA A 92 -34.41 20.92 7.80
C ALA A 92 -34.66 21.54 9.19
N ALA A 93 -34.21 22.78 9.45
CA ALA A 93 -34.28 23.41 10.77
C ALA A 93 -35.59 24.18 11.04
N SER A 94 -36.41 24.46 10.03
CA SER A 94 -37.59 25.34 10.17
C SER A 94 -38.95 24.61 10.19
N SER A 95 -38.98 23.28 10.04
CA SER A 95 -40.23 22.52 9.92
C SER A 95 -40.67 21.78 11.20
N GLY A 96 -39.85 21.75 12.26
CA GLY A 96 -40.17 21.08 13.53
C GLY A 96 -40.61 21.99 14.67
N ALA A 97 -40.82 23.28 14.40
CA ALA A 97 -41.13 24.31 15.40
C ALA A 97 -42.51 24.97 15.20
N ARG A 98 -43.43 24.32 14.48
CA ARG A 98 -44.82 24.76 14.35
C ARG A 98 -45.77 23.60 14.59
#